data_AF-A0A848LX41-F1
#
_entry.id   AF-A0A848LX41-F1
#
_cell.length_a   1.000
_cell.length_b   1.000
_cell.length_c   1.000
_cell.angle_alpha   90.00
_cell.angle_beta   90.00
_cell.angle_gamma   90.00
#
_symmetry.space_group_name_H-M   'P 1'
#
loop_
_entity.id
_entity.type
_entity.pdbx_description
1 polymer ?
#
loop_
_entity_poly.entity_id
_entity_poly.type
_entity_poly.pdbx_seq_one_letter_code
_entity_poly.pdbx_strand_id
1 'polypeptide(L)'
;MHATALRFMGWGVVVSLGLTGCEGGVHSASADEYASTRTQLQSGTLTLGKGTSVDFSGYGYSEHCHVPQAVLTQLGSGVGRQLRVRMGSGAALQEGLCTVTRATDGGTVVMHGEGISRLDMAEDAGVVLSAMHGAASDRNGVTWHAPTDTEATLNNMQVTKPNDVIERLADDGQNDTLIYTAPHGGNIEMKTSDQVELIAPVATSKVSTWRVKGWHSSSGDAKNHWHITSTDFNEHSFPSLGAVMGRDFRYAVSFHGYKDDPELPIDILVGGREDLVFREGVAEVLDDALRGSNLVVEPDPPTFKGNEESNFINRLAKDRKGLQLEQSATARNGYSTAIANAVKAHYTCLIDTTAEDTLTVSGAAAQGHSDGIVYHGTGCTMYAADVTVTARPVTTTYSVTASTPLAGLSQEDCAKTEWYLSLYRWSQTAGRYHRVGGTRGKGAYVSGACQPVFKDSTYGAVTFQAPLGAAPADTYRAVAWARRYTTTTNYTALPVSVNVGP
;
A
#
# COMPACT_ATOMS: atom_id res chain seq x y z
N MET A 1 -61.33 -37.49 3.75
CA MET A 1 -59.89 -37.37 4.06
C MET A 1 -59.74 -36.07 4.84
N HIS A 2 -59.80 -36.13 6.18
CA HIS A 2 -58.73 -35.77 7.14
C HIS A 2 -58.03 -34.42 6.79
N ALA A 3 -57.94 -33.38 7.62
CA ALA A 3 -58.15 -33.17 9.06
C ALA A 3 -58.34 -31.64 9.28
N THR A 4 -59.37 -31.20 10.01
CA THR A 4 -59.36 -30.76 11.43
C THR A 4 -58.86 -29.32 11.65
N ALA A 5 -59.81 -28.45 11.96
CA ALA A 5 -59.61 -27.15 12.59
C ALA A 5 -59.44 -27.32 14.11
N LEU A 6 -58.57 -26.53 14.73
CA LEU A 6 -58.56 -26.30 16.17
C LEU A 6 -58.49 -24.80 16.47
N ARG A 7 -59.50 -24.33 17.21
CA ARG A 7 -59.50 -23.03 17.92
C ARG A 7 -58.67 -23.16 19.19
N PHE A 8 -57.99 -22.08 19.57
CA PHE A 8 -57.79 -21.74 20.99
C PHE A 8 -58.03 -20.25 21.22
N MET A 9 -58.90 -19.96 22.18
CA MET A 9 -59.09 -18.66 22.83
C MET A 9 -57.97 -18.45 23.85
N GLY A 10 -57.52 -17.21 24.02
CA GLY A 10 -56.52 -16.83 25.03
C GLY A 10 -56.60 -15.36 25.39
N TRP A 11 -57.47 -15.09 26.36
CA TRP A 11 -57.59 -13.99 27.30
C TRP A 11 -56.50 -12.90 27.31
N GLY A 12 -56.98 -11.65 27.29
CA GLY A 12 -56.14 -10.47 27.47
C GLY A 12 -55.58 -10.35 28.88
N VAL A 13 -54.34 -9.89 28.93
CA VAL A 13 -53.75 -9.19 30.07
C VAL A 13 -53.13 -7.92 29.51
N VAL A 14 -53.72 -6.77 29.84
CA VAL A 14 -53.12 -5.47 29.62
C VAL A 14 -52.11 -5.27 30.74
N VAL A 15 -50.82 -5.50 30.43
CA VAL A 15 -49.72 -5.05 31.29
C VAL A 15 -49.23 -3.74 30.71
N SER A 16 -49.61 -2.65 31.37
CA SER A 16 -49.01 -1.33 31.19
C SER A 16 -47.69 -1.34 31.95
N LEU A 17 -46.57 -1.47 31.24
CA LEU A 17 -45.23 -1.24 31.80
C LEU A 17 -44.68 0.04 31.19
N GLY A 18 -44.43 1.00 32.06
CA GLY A 18 -43.87 2.30 31.71
C GLY A 18 -42.48 2.14 31.10
N LEU A 19 -42.30 2.78 29.95
CA LEU A 19 -40.99 3.05 29.38
C LEU A 19 -40.32 4.17 30.19
N THR A 20 -39.68 3.81 31.29
CA THR A 20 -38.56 4.60 31.83
C THR A 20 -37.35 4.35 30.95
N GLY A 21 -36.76 5.43 30.46
CA GLY A 21 -35.63 5.41 29.54
C GLY A 21 -34.45 4.62 30.09
N CYS A 22 -34.00 3.64 29.30
CA CYS A 22 -32.64 3.13 29.37
C CYS A 22 -31.85 3.88 28.29
N GLU A 23 -31.09 4.89 28.71
CA GLU A 23 -29.91 5.33 27.96
C GLU A 23 -28.96 4.13 27.86
N GLY A 24 -29.04 3.42 26.74
CA GLY A 24 -28.05 2.41 26.38
C GLY A 24 -26.75 3.11 26.04
N GLY A 25 -25.91 3.32 27.06
CA GLY A 25 -24.51 3.66 26.87
C GLY A 25 -23.87 2.61 25.97
N VAL A 26 -23.52 3.02 24.76
CA VAL A 26 -22.61 2.26 23.91
C VAL A 26 -21.30 2.20 24.67
N HIS A 27 -20.98 1.03 25.24
CA HIS A 27 -19.65 0.74 25.73
C HIS A 27 -18.72 0.70 24.51
N SER A 28 -18.23 1.88 24.10
CA SER A 28 -16.94 1.96 23.45
C SER A 28 -15.94 1.42 24.47
N ALA A 29 -15.45 0.20 24.25
CA ALA A 29 -14.23 -0.23 24.90
C ALA A 29 -13.16 0.78 24.46
N SER A 30 -12.82 1.72 25.34
CA SER A 30 -11.73 2.65 25.09
C SER A 30 -10.44 1.83 25.01
N ALA A 31 -9.51 2.27 24.17
CA ALA A 31 -8.18 1.68 24.02
C ALA A 31 -7.32 1.68 25.31
N ASP A 32 -7.89 2.08 26.45
CA ASP A 32 -7.24 2.17 27.75
C ASP A 32 -7.23 0.85 28.54
N GLU A 33 -8.05 -0.14 28.19
CA GLU A 33 -8.11 -1.41 28.95
C GLU A 33 -7.09 -2.47 28.52
N TYR A 34 -6.09 -2.11 27.70
CA TYR A 34 -4.95 -2.97 27.35
C TYR A 34 -3.63 -2.55 28.01
N ALA A 35 -3.66 -1.53 28.88
CA ALA A 35 -2.48 -0.86 29.39
C ALA A 35 -2.17 -1.12 30.88
N SER A 36 -2.16 -2.37 31.37
CA SER A 36 -1.45 -2.66 32.62
C SER A 36 -1.14 -4.14 32.89
N THR A 37 -0.08 -4.67 32.27
CA THR A 37 0.82 -5.63 32.94
C THR A 37 2.16 -5.63 32.21
N ARG A 38 3.16 -4.92 32.75
CA ARG A 38 4.55 -5.12 32.36
C ARG A 38 4.96 -6.52 32.77
N THR A 39 4.94 -7.44 31.82
CA THR A 39 5.75 -8.64 31.93
C THR A 39 6.81 -8.56 30.85
N GLN A 40 7.88 -7.79 31.14
CA GLN A 40 9.20 -8.30 30.73
C GLN A 40 9.34 -9.62 31.49
N LEU A 41 8.86 -10.71 30.91
CA LEU A 41 9.27 -12.03 31.36
C LEU A 41 10.75 -12.08 31.00
N GLN A 42 11.60 -11.95 32.01
CA GLN A 42 13.00 -12.34 31.93
C GLN A 42 12.99 -13.83 31.59
N SER A 43 12.95 -14.14 30.29
CA SER A 43 13.23 -15.50 29.83
C SER A 43 14.64 -15.81 30.29
N GLY A 44 14.80 -16.91 31.02
CA GLY A 44 16.13 -17.43 31.33
C GLY A 44 16.97 -17.50 30.05
N THR A 45 18.28 -17.29 30.17
CA THR A 45 19.22 -17.36 29.05
C THR A 45 19.07 -18.73 28.35
N LEU A 46 18.56 -18.71 27.13
CA LEU A 46 18.50 -19.90 26.27
C LEU A 46 19.83 -20.04 25.53
N THR A 47 20.20 -21.25 25.12
CA THR A 47 21.37 -21.43 24.25
C THR A 47 20.96 -21.27 22.79
N LEU A 48 21.73 -20.52 22.01
CA LEU A 48 21.60 -20.43 20.57
C LEU A 48 22.36 -21.58 19.90
N GLY A 49 21.63 -22.46 19.22
CA GLY A 49 22.19 -23.54 18.41
C GLY A 49 22.10 -23.22 16.92
N LYS A 50 23.01 -23.82 16.15
CA LYS A 50 23.00 -23.77 14.69
C LYS A 50 22.24 -24.95 14.10
N GLY A 51 21.24 -24.65 13.29
CA GLY A 51 20.54 -25.63 12.45
C GLY A 51 21.17 -25.70 11.06
N THR A 52 20.92 -26.80 10.37
CA THR A 52 21.39 -26.99 8.99
C THR A 52 20.37 -26.42 7.99
N SER A 53 20.79 -26.14 6.75
CA SER A 53 19.88 -25.58 5.74
C SER A 53 18.70 -26.49 5.42
N VAL A 54 18.88 -27.81 5.51
CA VAL A 54 17.78 -28.79 5.30
C VAL A 54 16.70 -28.72 6.38
N ASP A 55 16.98 -28.09 7.52
CA ASP A 55 16.00 -27.88 8.59
C ASP A 55 15.10 -26.66 8.35
N PHE A 56 15.47 -25.78 7.41
CA PHE A 56 14.74 -24.56 7.07
C PHE A 56 14.33 -24.59 5.59
N SER A 57 13.02 -24.63 5.32
CA SER A 57 12.50 -24.62 3.95
C SER A 57 12.00 -23.23 3.54
N GLY A 58 12.31 -22.79 2.32
CA GLY A 58 11.70 -21.61 1.70
C GLY A 58 12.67 -20.42 1.50
N TYR A 59 12.16 -19.35 0.89
CA TYR A 59 12.85 -18.05 0.83
C TYR A 59 12.94 -17.43 2.23
N GLY A 60 13.99 -16.65 2.50
CA GLY A 60 14.14 -15.95 3.77
C GLY A 60 14.58 -16.82 4.95
N TYR A 61 15.11 -18.03 4.71
CA TYR A 61 15.51 -18.96 5.78
C TYR A 61 16.52 -18.38 6.79
N SER A 62 17.28 -17.36 6.43
CA SER A 62 18.14 -16.64 7.38
C SER A 62 17.32 -15.91 8.46
N GLU A 63 16.07 -15.55 8.19
CA GLU A 63 15.14 -14.85 9.08
C GLU A 63 14.37 -15.80 9.99
N HIS A 64 14.59 -17.10 9.86
CA HIS A 64 13.79 -18.11 10.55
C HIS A 64 14.49 -18.65 11.79
N CYS A 65 13.69 -18.97 12.79
CA CYS A 65 14.15 -19.61 14.01
C CYS A 65 13.18 -20.70 14.45
N HIS A 66 13.72 -21.73 15.10
CA HIS A 66 12.95 -22.73 15.83
C HIS A 66 13.09 -22.45 17.32
N VAL A 67 11.97 -22.45 18.03
CA VAL A 67 11.92 -22.02 19.43
C VAL A 67 11.21 -23.06 20.27
N PRO A 68 11.70 -23.34 21.49
CA PRO A 68 11.02 -24.24 22.41
C PRO A 68 9.55 -23.86 22.65
N GLN A 69 8.63 -24.83 22.58
CA GLN A 69 7.19 -24.62 22.81
C GLN A 69 6.92 -24.02 24.20
N ALA A 70 7.69 -24.44 25.22
CA ALA A 70 7.58 -23.87 26.56
C ALA A 70 7.90 -22.37 26.57
N VAL A 71 8.92 -21.93 25.81
CA VAL A 71 9.29 -20.52 25.69
C VAL A 71 8.23 -19.75 24.91
N LEU A 72 7.72 -20.30 23.80
CA LEU A 72 6.64 -19.67 23.03
C LEU A 72 5.39 -19.46 23.90
N THR A 73 5.01 -20.49 24.68
CA THR A 73 3.88 -20.44 25.61
C THR A 73 4.09 -19.36 26.67
N GLN A 74 5.29 -19.29 27.25
CA GLN A 74 5.65 -18.25 28.24
C GLN A 74 5.58 -16.85 27.63
N LEU A 75 6.03 -16.66 26.40
CA LEU A 75 6.01 -15.38 25.70
C LEU A 75 4.62 -15.00 25.15
N GLY A 76 3.62 -15.87 25.24
CA GLY A 76 2.34 -15.68 24.55
C GLY A 76 2.49 -15.60 23.03
N SER A 77 3.49 -16.29 22.47
CA SER A 77 3.81 -16.31 21.05
C SER A 77 3.57 -17.70 20.43
N GLY A 78 3.87 -17.86 19.14
CA GLY A 78 3.64 -19.10 18.41
C GLY A 78 4.35 -19.14 17.06
N VAL A 79 4.18 -20.24 16.34
CA VAL A 79 4.66 -20.39 14.96
C VAL A 79 4.01 -19.33 14.06
N GLY A 80 4.79 -18.81 13.11
CA GLY A 80 4.44 -17.72 12.22
C GLY A 80 4.59 -16.33 12.81
N ARG A 81 4.99 -16.18 14.09
CA ARG A 81 5.20 -14.88 14.74
C ARG A 81 6.66 -14.47 14.77
N GLN A 82 6.91 -13.17 14.76
CA GLN A 82 8.23 -12.59 14.95
C GLN A 82 8.56 -12.46 16.44
N LEU A 83 9.80 -12.82 16.78
CA LEU A 83 10.43 -12.60 18.07
C LEU A 83 11.64 -11.68 17.90
N ARG A 84 11.94 -10.91 18.93
CA ARG A 84 13.22 -10.23 19.06
C ARG A 84 14.20 -11.12 19.81
N VAL A 85 15.37 -11.34 19.22
CA VAL A 85 16.47 -12.12 19.78
C VAL A 85 17.57 -11.18 20.21
N ARG A 86 18.08 -11.35 21.42
CA ARG A 86 19.17 -10.53 21.98
C ARG A 86 20.30 -11.41 22.50
N MET A 87 21.53 -10.96 22.30
CA MET A 87 22.75 -11.58 22.79
C MET A 87 23.67 -10.52 23.39
N GLY A 88 24.29 -10.82 24.53
CA GLY A 88 25.18 -9.87 25.19
C GLY A 88 24.45 -8.73 25.91
N SER A 89 25.19 -7.68 26.24
CA SER A 89 24.67 -6.48 26.93
C SER A 89 25.56 -5.27 26.68
N GLY A 90 25.03 -4.06 26.93
CA GLY A 90 25.78 -2.81 26.76
C GLY A 90 26.31 -2.62 25.34
N ALA A 91 27.59 -2.31 25.20
CA ALA A 91 28.23 -2.06 23.90
C ALA A 91 28.41 -3.34 23.03
N ALA A 92 28.26 -4.53 23.62
CA ALA A 92 28.32 -5.80 22.91
C ALA A 92 26.92 -6.40 22.65
N LEU A 93 25.86 -5.62 22.85
CA LEU A 93 24.50 -6.07 22.60
C LEU A 93 24.29 -6.27 21.10
N GLN A 94 24.01 -7.50 20.72
CA GLN A 94 23.51 -7.86 19.40
C GLN A 94 22.02 -8.16 19.49
N GLU A 95 21.22 -7.57 18.63
CA GLU A 95 19.79 -7.80 18.61
C GLU A 95 19.18 -7.75 17.22
N GLY A 96 18.16 -8.55 16.98
CA GLY A 96 17.43 -8.56 15.72
C GLY A 96 16.15 -9.36 15.78
N LEU A 97 15.49 -9.53 14.63
CA LEU A 97 14.23 -10.27 14.52
C LEU A 97 14.45 -11.66 13.90
N CYS A 98 13.61 -12.60 14.33
CA CYS A 98 13.39 -13.85 13.63
C CYS A 98 11.91 -14.23 13.60
N THR A 99 11.48 -14.89 12.53
CA THR A 99 10.17 -15.53 12.40
C THR A 99 10.25 -16.96 12.91
N VAL A 100 9.36 -17.31 13.84
CA VAL A 100 9.29 -18.67 14.39
C VAL A 100 8.63 -19.58 13.37
N THR A 101 9.38 -20.44 12.69
CA THR A 101 8.80 -21.38 11.71
C THR A 101 8.43 -22.73 12.33
N ARG A 102 8.98 -23.03 13.51
CA ARG A 102 8.73 -24.30 14.20
C ARG A 102 8.85 -24.17 15.72
N ALA A 103 7.93 -24.83 16.42
CA ALA A 103 8.05 -25.09 17.85
C ALA A 103 8.80 -26.41 18.10
N THR A 104 9.68 -26.43 19.11
CA THR A 104 10.47 -27.61 19.48
C THR A 104 10.25 -27.99 20.95
N ASP A 105 10.60 -29.22 21.34
CA ASP A 105 10.50 -29.65 22.75
C ASP A 105 11.81 -29.41 23.54
N GLY A 106 12.87 -28.92 22.87
CA GLY A 106 14.21 -28.74 23.44
C GLY A 106 14.38 -27.44 24.24
N GLY A 107 15.58 -27.19 24.79
CA GLY A 107 15.93 -25.93 25.48
C GLY A 107 16.69 -24.92 24.62
N THR A 108 16.87 -25.21 23.32
CA THR A 108 17.75 -24.49 22.41
C THR A 108 16.93 -23.72 21.38
N VAL A 109 17.28 -22.47 21.16
CA VAL A 109 16.80 -21.69 20.01
C VAL A 109 17.68 -22.06 18.83
N VAL A 110 17.08 -22.51 17.73
CA VAL A 110 17.85 -22.95 16.55
C VAL A 110 17.65 -21.95 15.42
N MET A 111 18.75 -21.48 14.83
CA MET A 111 18.73 -20.62 13.64
C MET A 111 19.62 -21.21 12.56
N HIS A 112 19.36 -20.86 11.30
CA HIS A 112 20.29 -21.17 10.23
C HIS A 112 21.63 -20.44 10.45
N GLY A 113 22.74 -20.99 9.95
CA GLY A 113 24.06 -20.36 10.05
C GLY A 113 24.10 -18.94 9.49
N GLU A 114 23.39 -18.69 8.38
CA GLU A 114 23.24 -17.32 7.84
C GLU A 114 22.41 -16.43 8.75
N GLY A 115 21.41 -16.95 9.47
CA GLY A 115 20.64 -16.17 10.44
C GLY A 115 21.49 -15.75 11.63
N ILE A 116 22.30 -16.67 12.16
CA ILE A 116 23.28 -16.38 13.21
C ILE A 116 24.29 -15.31 12.73
N SER A 117 24.87 -15.50 11.54
CA SER A 117 25.82 -14.56 10.95
C SER A 117 25.21 -13.20 10.67
N ARG A 118 23.95 -13.17 10.25
CA ARG A 118 23.25 -11.93 9.93
C ARG A 118 22.99 -11.09 11.20
N LEU A 119 22.84 -11.72 12.35
CA LEU A 119 22.64 -11.03 13.63
C LEU A 119 23.95 -10.74 14.37
N ASP A 120 25.11 -10.99 13.74
CA ASP A 120 26.45 -10.91 14.38
C ASP A 120 26.54 -11.71 15.69
N MET A 121 25.81 -12.83 15.75
CA MET A 121 25.72 -13.68 16.94
C MET A 121 26.73 -14.82 16.89
N ALA A 122 27.21 -15.26 18.06
CA ALA A 122 28.07 -16.43 18.18
C ALA A 122 27.23 -17.70 18.38
N GLU A 123 27.67 -18.81 17.79
CA GLU A 123 27.12 -20.14 18.09
C GLU A 123 27.34 -20.48 19.58
N ASP A 124 26.42 -21.24 20.17
CA ASP A 124 26.40 -21.66 21.58
C ASP A 124 26.32 -20.51 22.62
N ALA A 125 26.16 -19.27 22.17
CA ALA A 125 26.01 -18.15 23.07
C ALA A 125 24.61 -18.11 23.71
N GLY A 126 24.57 -17.51 24.90
CA GLY A 126 23.32 -17.25 25.61
C GLY A 126 22.50 -16.17 24.93
N VAL A 127 21.25 -16.48 24.61
CA VAL A 127 20.28 -15.55 24.02
C VAL A 127 19.08 -15.33 24.92
N VAL A 128 18.50 -14.14 24.81
CA VAL A 128 17.25 -13.73 25.44
C VAL A 128 16.23 -13.50 24.33
N LEU A 129 15.05 -14.07 24.49
CA LEU A 129 13.94 -13.90 23.55
C LEU A 129 12.87 -12.99 24.14
N SER A 130 12.27 -12.17 23.29
CA SER A 130 11.10 -11.36 23.67
C SER A 130 10.08 -11.34 22.53
N ALA A 131 8.80 -11.43 22.90
CA ALA A 131 7.72 -11.23 21.94
C ALA A 131 7.68 -9.77 21.49
N MET A 132 7.46 -9.54 20.20
CA MET A 132 7.26 -8.18 19.68
C MET A 132 5.97 -7.53 20.21
N HIS A 133 4.94 -8.33 20.52
CA HIS A 133 3.64 -7.88 21.05
C HIS A 133 3.66 -7.39 22.51
N GLY A 134 4.80 -7.49 23.21
CA GLY A 134 4.90 -7.22 24.65
C GLY A 134 5.39 -5.81 25.02
N ALA A 135 5.72 -4.97 24.05
CA ALA A 135 6.04 -3.57 24.32
C ALA A 135 4.73 -2.78 24.52
N ALA A 136 4.06 -3.04 25.64
CA ALA A 136 3.09 -2.08 26.18
C ALA A 136 3.78 -0.74 26.18
N SER A 137 3.27 0.19 25.36
CA SER A 137 3.53 1.63 25.33
C SER A 137 4.36 2.07 26.53
N ASP A 138 5.68 1.86 26.44
CA ASP A 138 6.56 2.61 27.28
C ASP A 138 6.51 4.00 26.67
N ARG A 139 6.51 5.02 27.52
CA ARG A 139 6.73 6.40 27.09
C ARG A 139 8.14 6.60 26.48
N ASN A 140 8.74 5.57 25.88
CA ASN A 140 10.09 5.50 25.32
C ASN A 140 10.29 4.47 24.18
N GLY A 141 9.29 3.84 23.54
CA GLY A 141 9.57 2.75 22.57
C GLY A 141 8.46 2.32 21.61
N VAL A 142 7.20 2.33 22.02
CA VAL A 142 6.06 2.37 21.07
C VAL A 142 5.08 3.41 21.58
N THR A 143 5.40 4.68 21.36
CA THR A 143 4.39 5.73 21.45
C THR A 143 3.53 5.62 20.20
N TRP A 144 2.22 5.53 20.39
CA TRP A 144 1.27 6.04 19.41
C TRP A 144 1.57 7.52 19.27
N HIS A 145 2.43 7.86 18.32
CA HIS A 145 2.74 9.24 18.06
C HIS A 145 1.59 9.82 17.26
N ALA A 146 0.92 10.81 17.84
CA ALA A 146 -0.05 11.60 17.12
C ALA A 146 0.57 12.09 15.78
N PRO A 147 -0.23 12.32 14.73
CA PRO A 147 0.23 12.79 13.42
C PRO A 147 1.02 14.12 13.42
N THR A 148 1.28 14.72 14.58
CA THR A 148 2.05 15.96 14.80
C THR A 148 3.52 15.74 15.12
N ASP A 149 4.01 14.50 15.17
CA ASP A 149 5.41 14.21 15.40
C ASP A 149 6.29 14.80 14.27
N THR A 150 7.13 15.78 14.62
CA THR A 150 7.99 16.46 13.64
C THR A 150 9.15 15.58 13.20
N GLU A 151 9.70 15.85 12.01
CA GLU A 151 10.94 15.25 11.50
C GLU A 151 12.11 15.33 12.50
N ALA A 152 12.15 16.39 13.32
CA ALA A 152 13.12 16.54 14.40
C ALA A 152 12.97 15.45 15.49
N THR A 153 11.75 15.02 15.81
CA THR A 153 11.49 13.92 16.74
C THR A 153 11.95 12.58 16.16
N LEU A 154 11.74 12.37 14.86
CA LEU A 154 12.17 11.16 14.15
C LEU A 154 13.69 11.07 14.04
N ASN A 155 14.36 12.17 13.69
CA ASN A 155 15.82 12.25 13.65
C ASN A 155 16.42 12.09 15.05
N ASN A 156 15.77 12.62 16.08
CA ASN A 156 16.19 12.41 17.47
C ASN A 156 16.00 10.95 17.94
N MET A 157 15.04 10.20 17.41
CA MET A 157 14.90 8.76 17.72
C MET A 157 16.05 7.93 17.14
N GLN A 158 16.48 8.20 15.91
CA GLN A 158 17.67 7.56 15.33
C GLN A 158 18.93 7.81 16.19
N VAL A 159 19.04 9.01 16.78
CA VAL A 159 20.18 9.39 17.63
C VAL A 159 20.10 8.80 19.03
N THR A 160 18.90 8.60 19.58
CA THR A 160 18.71 8.12 20.96
C THR A 160 18.67 6.59 21.08
N LYS A 161 18.39 5.86 20.00
CA LYS A 161 18.36 4.39 19.97
C LYS A 161 18.94 3.82 18.66
N PRO A 162 20.27 3.76 18.53
CA PRO A 162 20.90 3.38 17.27
C PRO A 162 20.69 1.92 16.86
N ASN A 163 20.22 1.04 17.76
CA ASN A 163 20.02 -0.40 17.53
C ASN A 163 18.57 -0.84 17.83
N ASP A 164 17.57 -0.16 17.29
CA ASP A 164 16.17 -0.50 17.59
C ASP A 164 15.30 -0.55 16.33
N VAL A 165 14.14 -1.20 16.48
CA VAL A 165 13.07 -1.24 15.49
C VAL A 165 11.79 -0.72 16.11
N ILE A 166 11.12 0.20 15.41
CA ILE A 166 9.86 0.81 15.84
C ILE A 166 8.77 0.57 14.80
N GLU A 167 7.55 0.39 15.27
CA GLU A 167 6.34 0.36 14.45
C GLU A 167 5.57 1.68 14.60
N ARG A 168 4.96 2.17 13.51
CA ARG A 168 4.12 3.36 13.49
C ARG A 168 2.90 3.15 12.60
N LEU A 169 1.76 3.63 13.08
CA LEU A 169 0.50 3.72 12.34
C LEU A 169 -0.02 5.16 12.44
N ALA A 170 -0.38 5.74 11.30
CA ALA A 170 -1.22 6.94 11.25
C ALA A 170 -2.53 6.56 10.57
N ASP A 171 -3.63 6.66 11.31
CA ASP A 171 -4.94 6.11 10.97
C ASP A 171 -6.01 6.78 11.83
N ASP A 172 -7.23 6.89 11.32
CA ASP A 172 -8.38 7.46 12.06
C ASP A 172 -9.21 6.39 12.79
N GLY A 173 -8.79 5.13 12.72
CA GLY A 173 -9.48 3.97 13.29
C GLY A 173 -10.57 3.37 12.42
N GLN A 174 -10.95 4.02 11.31
CA GLN A 174 -12.12 3.64 10.50
C GLN A 174 -11.82 3.55 9.00
N ASN A 175 -10.75 4.18 8.52
CA ASN A 175 -10.42 4.18 7.10
C ASN A 175 -10.17 2.76 6.57
N ASP A 176 -10.79 2.49 5.43
CA ASP A 176 -10.71 1.27 4.63
C ASP A 176 -10.47 1.60 3.14
N THR A 177 -10.12 2.84 2.80
CA THR A 177 -10.00 3.28 1.40
C THR A 177 -8.58 3.05 0.87
N LEU A 178 -7.56 3.62 1.50
CA LEU A 178 -6.20 3.48 1.03
C LEU A 178 -5.24 3.36 2.21
N ILE A 179 -4.29 2.43 2.12
CA ILE A 179 -3.15 2.36 3.04
C ILE A 179 -1.83 2.35 2.28
N TYR A 180 -0.90 3.19 2.71
CA TYR A 180 0.49 3.16 2.27
C TYR A 180 1.37 2.52 3.34
N THR A 181 2.23 1.59 2.93
CA THR A 181 3.07 0.83 3.84
C THR A 181 4.55 0.90 3.51
N ALA A 182 5.39 0.86 4.54
CA ALA A 182 6.83 0.67 4.44
C ALA A 182 7.30 -0.31 5.53
N PRO A 183 7.24 -1.64 5.29
CA PRO A 183 7.62 -2.64 6.27
C PRO A 183 9.12 -2.62 6.60
N HIS A 184 9.94 -2.01 5.73
CA HIS A 184 11.39 -1.99 5.83
C HIS A 184 11.94 -0.55 5.84
N GLY A 185 11.30 0.33 6.60
CA GLY A 185 11.71 1.72 6.77
C GLY A 185 12.98 1.94 7.60
N GLY A 186 13.35 3.20 7.77
CA GLY A 186 14.60 3.58 8.43
C GLY A 186 15.81 3.17 7.59
N ASN A 187 16.79 2.51 8.22
CA ASN A 187 18.00 2.04 7.54
C ASN A 187 17.88 0.58 7.04
N ILE A 188 16.72 -0.07 7.18
CA ILE A 188 16.49 -1.43 6.64
C ILE A 188 16.52 -1.35 5.10
N GLU A 189 15.61 -0.57 4.52
CA GLU A 189 15.58 -0.18 3.12
C GLU A 189 15.39 1.34 3.04
N MET A 190 16.52 2.06 3.08
CA MET A 190 16.55 3.52 3.16
C MET A 190 15.52 4.23 2.27
N LYS A 191 14.91 5.31 2.80
CA LYS A 191 13.91 6.17 2.13
C LYS A 191 12.49 5.60 2.00
N THR A 192 12.24 4.31 2.18
CA THR A 192 10.87 3.75 2.02
C THR A 192 9.90 4.32 3.07
N SER A 193 10.31 4.44 4.34
CA SER A 193 9.50 5.12 5.36
C SER A 193 9.32 6.60 5.08
N ASP A 194 10.34 7.27 4.54
CA ASP A 194 10.31 8.71 4.24
C ASP A 194 9.31 8.98 3.11
N GLN A 195 9.22 8.07 2.13
CA GLN A 195 8.21 8.09 1.07
C GLN A 195 6.79 8.01 1.63
N VAL A 196 6.55 7.09 2.57
CA VAL A 196 5.24 6.98 3.24
C VAL A 196 4.96 8.21 4.13
N GLU A 197 5.98 8.72 4.83
CA GLU A 197 5.89 9.93 5.65
C GLU A 197 5.64 11.19 4.82
N LEU A 198 6.16 11.27 3.60
CA LEU A 198 5.83 12.36 2.66
C LEU A 198 4.35 12.34 2.25
N ILE A 199 3.74 11.15 2.25
CA ILE A 199 2.31 10.96 1.93
C ILE A 199 1.44 11.21 3.17
N ALA A 200 1.95 10.90 4.37
CA ALA A 200 1.24 10.88 5.66
C ALA A 200 0.58 12.20 6.13
N PRO A 201 1.09 13.42 5.86
CA PRO A 201 0.42 14.68 6.22
C PRO A 201 -0.98 14.85 5.61
N VAL A 202 -1.36 13.97 4.67
CA VAL A 202 -2.68 13.89 4.05
C VAL A 202 -3.42 12.63 4.51
N ALA A 203 -3.10 12.09 5.69
CA ALA A 203 -3.93 11.11 6.40
C ALA A 203 -5.27 11.79 6.76
N THR A 204 -6.12 11.83 5.75
CA THR A 204 -7.52 12.21 5.79
C THR A 204 -8.32 10.97 6.20
N SER A 205 -9.64 11.09 6.28
CA SER A 205 -10.55 9.95 6.45
C SER A 205 -10.47 8.88 5.34
N LYS A 206 -9.58 9.04 4.34
CA LYS A 206 -9.42 8.12 3.21
C LYS A 206 -8.03 7.48 3.12
N VAL A 207 -7.06 7.90 3.94
CA VAL A 207 -5.66 7.43 3.83
C VAL A 207 -5.09 7.08 5.19
N SER A 208 -4.63 5.83 5.33
CA SER A 208 -3.85 5.33 6.46
C SER A 208 -2.41 5.11 6.05
N THR A 209 -1.50 5.08 7.01
CA THR A 209 -0.11 4.70 6.77
C THR A 209 0.40 3.76 7.85
N TRP A 210 1.11 2.70 7.47
CA TRP A 210 1.76 1.80 8.42
C TRP A 210 3.24 1.61 8.04
N ARG A 211 4.14 1.69 9.02
CA ARG A 211 5.57 1.59 8.76
C ARG A 211 6.33 0.97 9.92
N VAL A 212 7.37 0.24 9.58
CA VAL A 212 8.36 -0.25 10.53
C VAL A 212 9.69 0.39 10.19
N LYS A 213 10.37 1.00 11.15
CA LYS A 213 11.67 1.67 10.95
C LYS A 213 12.71 0.99 11.84
N GLY A 214 13.80 0.51 11.24
CA GLY A 214 14.91 -0.10 11.95
C GLY A 214 16.22 0.67 11.77
N TRP A 215 17.04 0.71 12.82
CA TRP A 215 18.38 1.29 12.79
C TRP A 215 19.39 0.34 13.41
N HIS A 216 20.63 0.44 12.95
CA HIS A 216 21.78 -0.23 13.58
C HIS A 216 22.96 0.76 13.60
N SER A 217 23.77 0.69 14.66
CA SER A 217 24.92 1.56 14.89
C SER A 217 25.99 1.39 13.82
N SER A 218 26.08 0.18 13.26
CA SER A 218 26.90 -0.10 12.09
C SER A 218 26.09 0.20 10.83
N SER A 219 26.59 1.12 10.01
CA SER A 219 25.96 1.50 8.75
C SER A 219 25.81 0.30 7.82
N GLY A 220 24.57 0.02 7.38
CA GLY A 220 24.24 -1.07 6.46
C GLY A 220 23.68 -2.34 7.12
N ASP A 221 23.84 -2.48 8.44
CA ASP A 221 23.44 -3.71 9.15
C ASP A 221 21.98 -3.70 9.64
N ALA A 222 21.28 -2.57 9.58
CA ALA A 222 19.87 -2.53 9.95
C ALA A 222 19.02 -3.51 9.14
N LYS A 223 19.34 -3.70 7.84
CA LYS A 223 18.70 -4.74 7.02
C LYS A 223 18.91 -6.12 7.63
N ASN A 224 20.15 -6.44 7.96
CA ASN A 224 20.52 -7.73 8.52
C ASN A 224 19.78 -7.97 9.85
N HIS A 225 19.68 -6.98 10.72
CA HIS A 225 19.10 -7.20 12.05
C HIS A 225 17.57 -7.18 12.05
N TRP A 226 16.93 -6.38 11.20
CA TRP A 226 15.51 -6.03 11.36
C TRP A 226 14.61 -6.41 10.17
N HIS A 227 15.17 -6.81 9.03
CA HIS A 227 14.36 -7.22 7.88
C HIS A 227 13.63 -8.55 8.16
N ILE A 228 12.36 -8.61 7.74
CA ILE A 228 11.51 -9.80 7.78
C ILE A 228 10.77 -9.86 6.45
N THR A 229 10.76 -11.00 5.80
CA THR A 229 10.14 -11.18 4.48
C THR A 229 8.64 -10.86 4.54
N SER A 230 8.11 -10.21 3.50
CA SER A 230 6.71 -9.74 3.46
C SER A 230 5.65 -10.82 3.71
N THR A 231 5.96 -12.07 3.40
CA THR A 231 5.09 -13.24 3.61
C THR A 231 5.12 -13.77 5.05
N ASP A 232 6.13 -13.38 5.83
CA ASP A 232 6.30 -13.80 7.21
C ASP A 232 5.69 -12.79 8.20
N PHE A 233 5.50 -11.53 7.82
CA PHE A 233 4.91 -10.51 8.69
C PHE A 233 3.62 -11.00 9.34
N ASN A 234 3.56 -10.96 10.67
CA ASN A 234 2.39 -11.39 11.42
C ASN A 234 1.79 -10.24 12.22
N GLU A 235 0.50 -9.99 12.03
CA GLU A 235 -0.25 -8.94 12.70
C GLU A 235 -0.27 -9.08 14.24
N HIS A 236 -0.05 -10.28 14.78
CA HIS A 236 0.09 -10.45 16.22
C HIS A 236 1.46 -10.01 16.73
N SER A 237 2.49 -10.00 15.89
CA SER A 237 3.82 -9.47 16.24
C SER A 237 3.92 -7.97 16.06
N PHE A 238 3.06 -7.39 15.23
CA PHE A 238 3.03 -5.97 14.89
C PHE A 238 1.66 -5.40 15.25
N PRO A 239 1.43 -4.99 16.52
CA PRO A 239 0.10 -4.60 16.99
C PRO A 239 -0.55 -3.50 16.16
N SER A 240 0.22 -2.57 15.60
CA SER A 240 -0.31 -1.50 14.77
C SER A 240 -0.74 -2.03 13.40
N LEU A 241 -0.03 -3.02 12.83
CA LEU A 241 -0.50 -3.79 11.68
C LEU A 241 -1.79 -4.53 12.04
N GLY A 242 -1.86 -5.16 13.22
CA GLY A 242 -3.06 -5.83 13.71
C GLY A 242 -4.27 -4.92 13.87
N ALA A 243 -4.07 -3.63 14.18
CA ALA A 243 -5.16 -2.67 14.28
C ALA A 243 -5.83 -2.36 12.92
N VAL A 244 -5.15 -2.61 11.81
CA VAL A 244 -5.65 -2.37 10.45
C VAL A 244 -5.85 -3.64 9.62
N MET A 245 -5.30 -4.77 10.06
CA MET A 245 -5.46 -6.06 9.39
C MET A 245 -6.93 -6.48 9.39
N GLY A 246 -7.43 -6.95 8.24
CA GLY A 246 -8.83 -7.38 8.08
C GLY A 246 -9.83 -6.25 7.81
N ARG A 247 -9.40 -4.99 7.68
CA ARG A 247 -10.27 -3.90 7.19
C ARG A 247 -10.52 -3.95 5.68
N ASP A 248 -9.81 -4.81 4.96
CA ASP A 248 -9.91 -4.98 3.50
C ASP A 248 -9.85 -3.65 2.75
N PHE A 249 -8.71 -2.96 2.85
CA PHE A 249 -8.52 -1.67 2.21
C PHE A 249 -8.80 -1.77 0.71
N ARG A 250 -9.60 -0.84 0.18
CA ARG A 250 -9.89 -0.75 -1.26
C ARG A 250 -8.60 -0.78 -2.09
N TYR A 251 -7.57 -0.10 -1.60
CA TYR A 251 -6.22 -0.09 -2.15
C TYR A 251 -5.18 -0.23 -1.03
N ALA A 252 -4.15 -1.04 -1.26
CA ALA A 252 -3.00 -1.11 -0.36
C ALA A 252 -1.71 -1.09 -1.18
N VAL A 253 -0.75 -0.25 -0.78
CA VAL A 253 0.50 -0.03 -1.51
C VAL A 253 1.67 -0.15 -0.57
N SER A 254 2.65 -1.01 -0.89
CA SER A 254 3.87 -1.15 -0.10
C SER A 254 5.10 -0.66 -0.85
N PHE A 255 5.88 0.23 -0.21
CA PHE A 255 7.18 0.68 -0.67
C PHE A 255 8.28 -0.20 -0.07
N HIS A 256 9.08 -0.77 -0.94
CA HIS A 256 10.24 -1.59 -0.65
C HIS A 256 11.46 -1.10 -1.43
N GLY A 257 12.62 -1.65 -1.09
CA GLY A 257 13.89 -1.38 -1.72
C GLY A 257 14.80 -2.59 -1.81
N TYR A 258 15.45 -2.73 -2.95
CA TYR A 258 16.51 -3.72 -3.14
C TYR A 258 17.85 -3.01 -3.39
N LYS A 259 18.91 -3.81 -3.38
CA LYS A 259 20.27 -3.36 -3.72
C LYS A 259 20.39 -3.34 -5.24
N ASP A 260 21.09 -2.34 -5.78
CA ASP A 260 21.42 -2.32 -7.21
C ASP A 260 22.11 -3.63 -7.62
N ASP A 261 21.57 -4.27 -8.66
CA ASP A 261 22.00 -5.56 -9.16
C ASP A 261 22.31 -5.43 -10.66
N PRO A 262 23.58 -5.60 -11.09
CA PRO A 262 23.95 -5.55 -12.50
C PRO A 262 23.21 -6.57 -13.39
N GLU A 263 22.72 -7.67 -12.83
CA GLU A 263 21.96 -8.71 -13.55
C GLU A 263 20.47 -8.39 -13.67
N LEU A 264 19.99 -7.39 -12.91
CA LEU A 264 18.63 -6.87 -12.96
C LEU A 264 18.67 -5.39 -13.38
N PRO A 265 18.75 -5.08 -14.69
CA PRO A 265 18.83 -3.70 -15.21
C PRO A 265 17.47 -3.00 -15.20
N ILE A 266 16.75 -3.16 -14.09
CA ILE A 266 15.46 -2.56 -13.79
C ILE A 266 15.65 -1.82 -12.48
N ASP A 267 15.10 -0.62 -12.36
CA ASP A 267 15.25 0.23 -11.17
C ASP A 267 14.02 0.26 -10.29
N ILE A 268 12.85 0.06 -10.89
CA ILE A 268 11.58 0.03 -10.18
C ILE A 268 10.74 -1.11 -10.72
N LEU A 269 10.30 -1.99 -9.83
CA LEU A 269 9.45 -3.13 -10.15
C LEU A 269 8.07 -2.88 -9.53
N VAL A 270 7.03 -2.91 -10.34
CA VAL A 270 5.64 -2.78 -9.89
C VAL A 270 5.02 -4.18 -9.84
N GLY A 271 5.00 -4.75 -8.65
CA GLY A 271 4.44 -6.07 -8.35
C GLY A 271 3.12 -6.00 -7.59
N GLY A 272 2.80 -7.11 -6.92
CA GLY A 272 1.55 -7.32 -6.21
C GLY A 272 0.54 -8.16 -7.01
N ARG A 273 -0.68 -8.25 -6.49
CA ARG A 273 -1.79 -8.99 -7.11
C ARG A 273 -2.78 -8.10 -7.86
N GLU A 274 -2.46 -6.82 -8.01
CA GLU A 274 -3.16 -5.96 -8.96
C GLU A 274 -3.07 -6.52 -10.38
N ASP A 275 -4.14 -6.31 -11.16
CA ASP A 275 -4.18 -6.75 -12.54
C ASP A 275 -3.04 -6.07 -13.32
N LEU A 276 -2.42 -6.79 -14.28
CA LEU A 276 -1.27 -6.27 -15.04
C LEU A 276 -1.56 -4.88 -15.63
N VAL A 277 -2.73 -4.71 -16.24
CA VAL A 277 -3.15 -3.41 -16.81
C VAL A 277 -3.14 -2.31 -15.74
N PHE A 278 -3.54 -2.59 -14.49
CA PHE A 278 -3.46 -1.61 -13.41
C PHE A 278 -2.00 -1.27 -13.06
N ARG A 279 -1.13 -2.28 -12.96
CA ARG A 279 0.32 -2.11 -12.69
C ARG A 279 1.02 -1.30 -13.78
N GLU A 280 0.67 -1.53 -15.05
CA GLU A 280 1.13 -0.72 -16.19
C GLU A 280 0.74 0.75 -16.04
N GLY A 281 -0.49 1.04 -15.58
CA GLY A 281 -0.94 2.42 -15.35
C GLY A 281 -0.15 3.13 -14.24
N VAL A 282 0.30 2.39 -13.22
CA VAL A 282 1.20 2.91 -12.18
C VAL A 282 2.62 3.12 -12.74
N ALA A 283 3.12 2.16 -13.52
CA ALA A 283 4.43 2.26 -14.17
C ALA A 283 4.53 3.44 -15.15
N GLU A 284 3.48 3.72 -15.91
CA GLU A 284 3.41 4.89 -16.81
C GLU A 284 3.53 6.23 -16.06
N VAL A 285 2.89 6.33 -14.89
CA VAL A 285 2.94 7.54 -14.04
C VAL A 285 4.32 7.68 -13.38
N LEU A 286 4.96 6.57 -13.02
CA LEU A 286 6.34 6.55 -12.51
C LEU A 286 7.35 6.94 -13.58
N ASP A 287 7.29 6.32 -14.76
CA ASP A 287 8.15 6.63 -15.91
C ASP A 287 8.09 8.12 -16.29
N ASP A 288 6.89 8.70 -16.26
CA ASP A 288 6.71 10.13 -16.45
C ASP A 288 7.38 10.99 -15.36
N ALA A 289 7.20 10.64 -14.09
CA ALA A 289 7.81 11.35 -12.97
C ALA A 289 9.34 11.24 -12.93
N LEU A 290 9.89 10.19 -13.55
CA LEU A 290 11.32 9.86 -13.58
C LEU A 290 11.97 10.25 -14.91
N ARG A 291 11.29 11.04 -15.73
CA ARG A 291 11.80 11.43 -17.05
C ARG A 291 13.18 12.07 -16.95
N GLY A 292 14.10 11.56 -17.77
CA GLY A 292 15.50 12.02 -17.83
C GLY A 292 16.43 11.34 -16.81
N SER A 293 15.93 10.43 -15.98
CA SER A 293 16.74 9.70 -14.99
C SER A 293 17.47 8.47 -15.52
N ASN A 294 17.17 8.03 -16.75
CA ASN A 294 17.54 6.74 -17.33
C ASN A 294 17.08 5.51 -16.53
N LEU A 295 16.26 5.69 -15.49
CA LEU A 295 15.74 4.59 -14.70
C LEU A 295 14.68 3.81 -15.47
N VAL A 296 14.67 2.49 -15.27
CA VAL A 296 13.72 1.58 -15.92
C VAL A 296 12.63 1.15 -14.94
N VAL A 297 11.38 1.27 -15.35
CA VAL A 297 10.20 0.82 -14.58
C VAL A 297 9.55 -0.39 -15.27
N GLU A 298 9.38 -1.49 -14.54
CA GLU A 298 8.81 -2.74 -15.06
C GLU A 298 7.49 -3.10 -14.34
N PRO A 299 6.34 -3.08 -15.04
CA PRO A 299 5.05 -3.47 -14.47
C PRO A 299 4.81 -4.98 -14.37
N ASP A 300 5.61 -5.84 -14.99
CA ASP A 300 5.56 -7.30 -14.82
C ASP A 300 6.92 -7.89 -14.44
N PRO A 301 7.33 -7.74 -13.18
CA PRO A 301 8.70 -7.95 -12.81
C PRO A 301 9.09 -9.44 -12.83
N PRO A 302 10.31 -9.78 -13.28
CA PRO A 302 10.77 -11.17 -13.33
C PRO A 302 11.03 -11.76 -11.94
N THR A 303 11.37 -10.90 -10.97
CA THR A 303 11.61 -11.21 -9.56
C THR A 303 10.84 -10.22 -8.67
N PHE A 304 10.81 -10.47 -7.36
CA PHE A 304 10.10 -9.63 -6.38
C PHE A 304 8.65 -9.34 -6.78
N LYS A 305 7.96 -10.34 -7.31
CA LYS A 305 6.59 -10.20 -7.84
C LYS A 305 5.59 -9.76 -6.78
N GLY A 306 5.84 -10.05 -5.50
CA GLY A 306 4.96 -9.66 -4.40
C GLY A 306 3.54 -10.22 -4.50
N ASN A 307 3.30 -11.27 -5.30
CA ASN A 307 1.96 -11.75 -5.66
C ASN A 307 1.46 -12.94 -4.81
N GLU A 308 2.23 -13.38 -3.81
CA GLU A 308 1.81 -14.42 -2.88
C GLU A 308 0.65 -13.95 -1.99
N GLU A 309 -0.34 -14.82 -1.73
CA GLU A 309 -1.49 -14.45 -0.89
C GLU A 309 -1.12 -14.16 0.56
N SER A 310 -0.03 -14.78 1.05
CA SER A 310 0.54 -14.61 2.38
C SER A 310 1.21 -13.25 2.56
N ASN A 311 1.64 -12.61 1.47
CA ASN A 311 2.27 -11.28 1.52
C ASN A 311 1.31 -10.29 2.21
N PHE A 312 1.77 -9.66 3.28
CA PHE A 312 0.92 -8.81 4.13
C PHE A 312 0.21 -7.70 3.34
N ILE A 313 0.81 -7.17 2.27
CA ILE A 313 0.17 -6.11 1.48
C ILE A 313 -1.07 -6.62 0.74
N ASN A 314 -1.00 -7.86 0.23
CA ASN A 314 -2.16 -8.52 -0.34
C ASN A 314 -3.16 -8.88 0.74
N ARG A 315 -2.72 -9.18 1.97
CA ARG A 315 -3.67 -9.44 3.07
C ARG A 315 -4.43 -8.21 3.52
N LEU A 316 -3.81 -7.03 3.46
CA LEU A 316 -4.44 -5.74 3.77
C LEU A 316 -5.44 -5.30 2.70
N ALA A 317 -5.18 -5.64 1.43
CA ALA A 317 -6.02 -5.21 0.32
C ALA A 317 -7.27 -6.10 0.14
N LYS A 318 -8.39 -5.44 -0.18
CA LYS A 318 -9.59 -6.10 -0.67
C LYS A 318 -9.30 -6.97 -1.89
N ASP A 319 -9.99 -8.11 -1.98
CA ASP A 319 -9.79 -9.14 -3.01
C ASP A 319 -8.34 -9.66 -3.13
N ARG A 320 -7.56 -9.47 -2.07
CA ARG A 320 -6.12 -9.73 -2.03
C ARG A 320 -5.31 -8.96 -3.07
N LYS A 321 -5.79 -7.82 -3.58
CA LYS A 321 -5.13 -7.05 -4.64
C LYS A 321 -4.24 -5.93 -4.07
N GLY A 322 -3.16 -6.32 -3.39
CA GLY A 322 -2.14 -5.36 -2.94
C GLY A 322 -1.19 -5.00 -4.08
N LEU A 323 -0.62 -3.80 -4.04
CA LEU A 323 0.44 -3.35 -4.93
C LEU A 323 1.77 -3.26 -4.17
N GLN A 324 2.82 -3.83 -4.75
CA GLN A 324 4.17 -3.78 -4.19
C GLN A 324 5.07 -2.98 -5.13
N LEU A 325 5.83 -2.04 -4.58
CA LEU A 325 6.83 -1.27 -5.30
C LEU A 325 8.21 -1.61 -4.75
N GLU A 326 9.05 -2.23 -5.57
CA GLU A 326 10.46 -2.48 -5.23
C GLU A 326 11.34 -1.48 -5.97
N GLN A 327 12.29 -0.88 -5.27
CA GLN A 327 13.09 0.22 -5.81
C GLN A 327 14.59 -0.01 -5.57
N SER A 328 15.38 0.12 -6.63
CA SER A 328 16.83 0.06 -6.57
C SER A 328 17.39 1.13 -5.60
N ALA A 329 18.60 0.93 -5.11
CA ALA A 329 19.25 1.93 -4.27
C ALA A 329 19.47 3.22 -5.06
N THR A 330 19.79 3.12 -6.34
CA THR A 330 19.90 4.25 -7.27
C THR A 330 18.58 5.02 -7.37
N ALA A 331 17.45 4.34 -7.58
CA ALA A 331 16.13 4.97 -7.62
C ALA A 331 15.77 5.69 -6.31
N ARG A 332 15.95 5.02 -5.17
CA ARG A 332 15.59 5.59 -3.85
C ARG A 332 16.45 6.80 -3.49
N ASN A 333 17.75 6.72 -3.75
CA ASN A 333 18.68 7.79 -3.39
C ASN A 333 18.53 9.02 -4.28
N GLY A 334 18.23 8.84 -5.58
CA GLY A 334 18.08 9.95 -6.52
C GLY A 334 16.66 10.52 -6.61
N TYR A 335 15.63 9.70 -6.41
CA TYR A 335 14.27 10.01 -6.88
C TYR A 335 13.14 9.61 -5.92
N SER A 336 13.44 9.23 -4.67
CA SER A 336 12.42 8.78 -3.69
C SER A 336 11.20 9.70 -3.59
N THR A 337 11.39 11.02 -3.52
CA THR A 337 10.31 12.02 -3.48
C THR A 337 9.46 12.00 -4.76
N ALA A 338 10.08 11.93 -5.93
CA ALA A 338 9.36 11.89 -7.21
C ALA A 338 8.51 10.62 -7.32
N ILE A 339 9.07 9.47 -6.90
CA ILE A 339 8.39 8.18 -6.86
C ILE A 339 7.17 8.22 -5.94
N ALA A 340 7.34 8.69 -4.69
CA ALA A 340 6.25 8.78 -3.73
C ALA A 340 5.13 9.70 -4.21
N ASN A 341 5.47 10.88 -4.78
CA ASN A 341 4.48 11.81 -5.32
C ASN A 341 3.74 11.25 -6.54
N ALA A 342 4.41 10.50 -7.41
CA ALA A 342 3.81 9.85 -8.56
C ALA A 342 2.77 8.81 -8.14
N VAL A 343 3.14 7.92 -7.21
CA VAL A 343 2.23 6.90 -6.66
C VAL A 343 1.07 7.56 -5.90
N LYS A 344 1.35 8.59 -5.09
CA LYS A 344 0.32 9.38 -4.41
C LYS A 344 -0.68 9.98 -5.39
N ALA A 345 -0.19 10.66 -6.43
CA ALA A 345 -1.04 11.29 -7.44
C ALA A 345 -1.95 10.26 -8.13
N HIS A 346 -1.41 9.09 -8.48
CA HIS A 346 -2.18 8.02 -9.10
C HIS A 346 -3.40 7.62 -8.25
N TYR A 347 -3.19 7.30 -6.97
CA TYR A 347 -4.27 6.83 -6.11
C TYR A 347 -5.20 7.95 -5.68
N THR A 348 -4.72 9.18 -5.43
CA THR A 348 -5.61 10.31 -5.10
C THR A 348 -6.67 10.51 -6.17
N CYS A 349 -6.30 10.38 -7.44
CA CYS A 349 -7.26 10.46 -8.56
C CYS A 349 -8.30 9.32 -8.57
N LEU A 350 -8.06 8.19 -7.89
CA LEU A 350 -8.99 7.06 -7.79
C LEU A 350 -9.87 7.11 -6.54
N ILE A 351 -9.34 7.64 -5.43
CA ILE A 351 -10.04 7.65 -4.13
C ILE A 351 -10.80 8.94 -3.87
N ASP A 352 -10.46 10.03 -4.56
CA ASP A 352 -11.22 11.24 -4.39
C ASP A 352 -12.59 11.11 -5.08
N THR A 353 -13.64 11.35 -4.30
CA THR A 353 -15.04 11.13 -4.68
C THR A 353 -15.67 12.40 -5.22
N THR A 354 -15.02 13.54 -5.03
CA THR A 354 -15.31 14.76 -5.77
C THR A 354 -14.59 14.70 -7.11
N ALA A 355 -14.96 13.76 -7.97
CA ALA A 355 -14.78 14.00 -9.39
C ALA A 355 -15.57 15.29 -9.66
N GLU A 356 -14.86 16.40 -9.86
CA GLU A 356 -15.47 17.74 -9.88
C GLU A 356 -16.47 17.87 -11.04
N ASP A 357 -16.31 17.03 -12.06
CA ASP A 357 -17.26 16.82 -13.15
C ASP A 357 -17.79 15.38 -13.14
N THR A 358 -19.11 15.23 -12.94
CA THR A 358 -19.82 14.01 -13.32
C THR A 358 -20.36 14.17 -14.74
N LEU A 359 -19.74 13.48 -15.70
CA LEU A 359 -20.22 13.42 -17.07
C LEU A 359 -21.25 12.30 -17.20
N THR A 360 -22.52 12.67 -17.40
CA THR A 360 -23.59 11.70 -17.66
C THR A 360 -23.77 11.51 -19.16
N VAL A 361 -23.53 10.31 -19.68
CA VAL A 361 -23.66 9.98 -21.11
C VAL A 361 -24.94 9.17 -21.33
N SER A 362 -26.04 9.83 -21.73
CA SER A 362 -27.37 9.19 -21.87
C SER A 362 -27.80 8.88 -23.32
N GLY A 363 -26.98 9.16 -24.33
CA GLY A 363 -27.46 9.03 -25.72
C GLY A 363 -26.58 9.70 -26.77
N ALA A 364 -26.06 10.88 -26.44
CA ALA A 364 -25.16 11.70 -27.26
C ALA A 364 -23.76 11.75 -26.64
N ALA A 365 -22.76 12.22 -27.41
CA ALA A 365 -21.43 12.49 -26.87
C ALA A 365 -21.54 13.47 -25.69
N ALA A 366 -20.91 13.13 -24.56
CA ALA A 366 -20.73 14.06 -23.45
C ALA A 366 -19.32 14.62 -23.52
N GLN A 367 -19.22 15.93 -23.31
CA GLN A 367 -17.96 16.66 -23.28
C GLN A 367 -17.79 17.27 -21.90
N GLY A 368 -16.70 16.91 -21.23
CA GLY A 368 -16.22 17.59 -20.03
C GLY A 368 -15.04 18.49 -20.38
N HIS A 369 -14.99 19.66 -19.76
CA HIS A 369 -13.92 20.62 -19.95
C HIS A 369 -13.24 20.87 -18.60
N SER A 370 -11.91 20.78 -18.56
CA SER A 370 -11.14 21.53 -17.58
C SER A 370 -10.60 22.80 -18.20
N ASP A 371 -10.79 23.94 -17.53
CA ASP A 371 -10.27 25.25 -17.92
C ASP A 371 -8.75 25.40 -17.70
N GLY A 372 -7.96 24.35 -17.92
CA GLY A 372 -6.50 24.47 -17.88
C GLY A 372 -5.89 24.64 -16.51
N ILE A 373 -6.69 24.51 -15.46
CA ILE A 373 -6.17 24.60 -14.11
C ILE A 373 -5.52 23.26 -13.79
N VAL A 374 -4.20 23.28 -13.61
CA VAL A 374 -3.53 22.33 -12.72
C VAL A 374 -4.25 22.50 -11.39
N TYR A 375 -5.23 21.64 -11.12
CA TYR A 375 -6.05 21.77 -9.92
C TYR A 375 -5.18 21.40 -8.72
N HIS A 376 -4.63 22.43 -8.09
CA HIS A 376 -3.86 22.34 -6.85
C HIS A 376 -4.76 22.11 -5.61
N GLY A 377 -6.07 21.87 -5.77
CA GLY A 377 -7.07 21.87 -4.70
C GLY A 377 -7.45 20.49 -4.11
N THR A 378 -7.52 19.43 -4.91
CA THR A 378 -8.03 18.10 -4.49
C THR A 378 -6.95 17.03 -4.33
N GLY A 379 -5.68 17.39 -4.58
CA GLY A 379 -4.55 16.47 -4.48
C GLY A 379 -4.38 15.51 -5.66
N CYS A 380 -5.36 15.38 -6.56
CA CYS A 380 -5.20 14.73 -7.86
C CYS A 380 -4.54 15.72 -8.83
N THR A 381 -3.30 15.46 -9.25
CA THR A 381 -2.55 16.33 -10.16
C THR A 381 -2.87 16.09 -11.65
N MET A 382 -3.82 15.20 -11.92
CA MET A 382 -4.31 14.83 -13.25
C MET A 382 -5.77 15.28 -13.38
N TYR A 383 -6.27 15.48 -14.59
CA TYR A 383 -7.71 15.62 -14.80
C TYR A 383 -8.38 14.27 -14.53
N ALA A 384 -9.43 14.26 -13.69
CA ALA A 384 -10.22 13.07 -13.42
C ALA A 384 -11.71 13.39 -13.61
N ALA A 385 -12.40 12.60 -14.42
CA ALA A 385 -13.84 12.74 -14.64
C ALA A 385 -14.54 11.39 -14.49
N ASP A 386 -15.64 11.38 -13.75
CA ASP A 386 -16.52 10.22 -13.69
C ASP A 386 -17.49 10.24 -14.87
N VAL A 387 -17.54 9.12 -15.58
CA VAL A 387 -18.32 8.92 -16.79
C VAL A 387 -19.35 7.85 -16.47
N THR A 388 -20.62 8.24 -16.42
CA THR A 388 -21.70 7.29 -16.19
C THR A 388 -22.29 6.86 -17.53
N VAL A 389 -22.16 5.57 -17.83
CA VAL A 389 -22.65 4.96 -19.07
C VAL A 389 -23.94 4.21 -18.78
N THR A 390 -25.05 4.67 -19.37
CA THR A 390 -26.34 4.00 -19.22
C THR A 390 -26.37 2.74 -20.09
N ALA A 391 -26.83 1.62 -19.52
CA ALA A 391 -26.94 0.35 -20.24
C ALA A 391 -27.79 0.50 -21.52
N ARG A 392 -27.34 -0.15 -22.60
CA ARG A 392 -28.04 -0.19 -23.89
C ARG A 392 -28.46 -1.63 -24.23
N PRO A 393 -29.53 -1.81 -25.02
CA PRO A 393 -29.97 -3.14 -25.47
C PRO A 393 -28.99 -3.80 -26.46
N VAL A 394 -27.98 -3.07 -26.92
CA VAL A 394 -26.94 -3.52 -27.85
C VAL A 394 -25.56 -3.13 -27.34
N THR A 395 -24.56 -3.97 -27.59
CA THR A 395 -23.17 -3.69 -27.26
C THR A 395 -22.79 -2.41 -27.98
N THR A 396 -22.41 -1.39 -27.20
CA THR A 396 -21.97 -0.10 -27.73
C THR A 396 -20.51 0.06 -27.37
N THR A 397 -19.67 0.28 -28.37
CA THR A 397 -18.29 0.68 -28.17
C THR A 397 -18.29 2.17 -27.87
N TYR A 398 -17.71 2.58 -26.77
CA TYR A 398 -17.50 3.98 -26.45
C TYR A 398 -16.05 4.34 -26.70
N SER A 399 -15.83 5.56 -27.17
CA SER A 399 -14.51 6.17 -27.34
C SER A 399 -14.35 7.29 -26.33
N VAL A 400 -13.28 7.23 -25.54
CA VAL A 400 -12.83 8.32 -24.67
C VAL A 400 -11.68 9.01 -25.36
N THR A 401 -11.85 10.28 -25.71
CA THR A 401 -10.79 11.11 -26.31
C THR A 401 -10.37 12.20 -25.35
N ALA A 402 -9.09 12.54 -25.38
CA ALA A 402 -8.56 13.71 -24.69
C ALA A 402 -8.10 14.74 -25.73
N SER A 403 -8.31 16.02 -25.49
CA SER A 403 -7.85 17.09 -26.39
C SER A 403 -7.52 18.37 -25.64
N THR A 404 -6.58 19.16 -26.15
CA THR A 404 -6.24 20.49 -25.61
C THR A 404 -6.71 21.53 -26.60
N PRO A 405 -7.50 22.54 -26.18
CA PRO A 405 -7.84 23.67 -27.05
C PRO A 405 -6.58 24.37 -27.56
N LEU A 406 -6.52 24.65 -28.87
CA LEU A 406 -5.32 25.19 -29.53
C LEU A 406 -4.96 26.64 -29.21
N ALA A 407 -5.77 27.38 -28.43
CA ALA A 407 -5.54 28.80 -28.23
C ALA A 407 -4.12 29.06 -27.68
N GLY A 408 -3.18 29.40 -28.57
CA GLY A 408 -1.76 29.65 -28.26
C GLY A 408 -0.77 28.51 -28.52
N LEU A 409 -1.16 27.33 -29.05
CA LEU A 409 -0.22 26.23 -29.37
C LEU A 409 0.09 26.17 -30.88
N SER A 410 1.37 26.28 -31.23
CA SER A 410 1.84 26.06 -32.60
C SER A 410 1.82 24.57 -32.99
N GLN A 411 1.91 24.27 -34.28
CA GLN A 411 2.09 22.89 -34.75
C GLN A 411 3.35 22.23 -34.17
N GLU A 412 4.43 23.01 -34.02
CA GLU A 412 5.68 22.54 -33.41
C GLU A 412 5.50 22.23 -31.92
N ASP A 413 4.79 23.08 -31.18
CA ASP A 413 4.49 22.87 -29.77
C ASP A 413 3.60 21.64 -29.56
N CYS A 414 2.67 21.38 -30.49
CA CYS A 414 1.85 20.18 -30.43
C CYS A 414 2.70 18.91 -30.56
N ALA A 415 3.69 18.88 -31.46
CA ALA A 415 4.60 17.73 -31.59
C ALA A 415 5.46 17.48 -30.33
N LYS A 416 5.66 18.51 -29.49
CA LYS A 416 6.35 18.43 -28.19
C LYS A 416 5.42 18.10 -27.02
N THR A 417 4.12 17.96 -27.29
CA THR A 417 3.13 17.63 -26.28
C THR A 417 3.08 16.13 -26.07
N GLU A 418 3.04 15.71 -24.81
CA GLU A 418 2.73 14.35 -24.43
C GLU A 418 1.40 14.26 -23.72
N TRP A 419 0.80 13.09 -23.85
CA TRP A 419 -0.52 12.77 -23.37
C TRP A 419 -0.51 11.51 -22.55
N TYR A 420 -1.39 11.47 -21.57
CA TYR A 420 -1.78 10.28 -20.84
C TYR A 420 -3.29 10.26 -20.75
N LEU A 421 -3.87 9.10 -21.02
CA LEU A 421 -5.28 8.83 -20.78
C LEU A 421 -5.38 7.41 -20.25
N SER A 422 -6.02 7.26 -19.09
CA SER A 422 -6.30 5.98 -18.47
C SER A 422 -7.78 5.93 -18.12
N LEU A 423 -8.40 4.79 -18.38
CA LEU A 423 -9.80 4.55 -18.11
C LEU A 423 -9.93 3.46 -17.07
N TYR A 424 -10.72 3.75 -16.05
CA TYR A 424 -11.04 2.82 -14.98
C TYR A 424 -12.52 2.54 -14.96
N ARG A 425 -12.92 1.33 -14.59
CA ARG A 425 -14.31 0.95 -14.36
C ARG A 425 -14.52 0.70 -12.87
N TRP A 426 -15.57 1.30 -12.30
CA TRP A 426 -16.01 1.01 -10.95
C TRP A 426 -16.62 -0.39 -10.91
N SER A 427 -16.09 -1.26 -10.04
CA SER A 427 -16.67 -2.54 -9.72
C SER A 427 -17.49 -2.41 -8.45
N GLN A 428 -18.81 -2.58 -8.55
CA GLN A 428 -19.70 -2.54 -7.38
C GLN A 428 -19.34 -3.65 -6.37
N THR A 429 -19.03 -4.85 -6.88
CA THR A 429 -18.66 -6.00 -6.05
C THR A 429 -17.33 -5.76 -5.33
N ALA A 430 -16.31 -5.32 -6.06
CA ALA A 430 -15.01 -5.05 -5.49
C ALA A 430 -14.96 -3.71 -4.73
N GLY A 431 -15.95 -2.83 -4.91
CA GLY A 431 -15.99 -1.49 -4.30
C GLY A 431 -14.79 -0.63 -4.65
N ARG A 432 -14.24 -0.78 -5.87
CA ARG A 432 -13.02 -0.11 -6.35
C ARG A 432 -13.02 0.10 -7.86
N TYR A 433 -12.19 1.03 -8.31
CA TYR A 433 -11.85 1.20 -9.71
C TYR A 433 -10.78 0.19 -10.14
N HIS A 434 -10.98 -0.43 -11.31
CA HIS A 434 -9.99 -1.25 -12.02
C HIS A 434 -9.67 -0.62 -13.37
N ARG A 435 -8.40 -0.60 -13.77
CA ARG A 435 -7.99 -0.06 -15.07
C ARG A 435 -8.47 -1.00 -16.18
N VAL A 436 -9.24 -0.49 -17.12
CA VAL A 436 -9.78 -1.24 -18.27
C VAL A 436 -9.08 -0.90 -19.58
N GLY A 437 -8.28 0.17 -19.59
CA GLY A 437 -7.48 0.57 -20.73
C GLY A 437 -6.80 1.90 -20.48
N GLY A 438 -5.93 2.29 -21.38
CA GLY A 438 -5.17 3.52 -21.28
C GLY A 438 -3.81 3.40 -21.93
N THR A 439 -3.17 4.53 -22.19
CA THR A 439 -1.83 4.58 -22.76
C THR A 439 -1.32 6.02 -22.74
N ARG A 440 0.00 6.14 -22.96
CA ARG A 440 0.66 7.40 -23.32
C ARG A 440 0.58 7.66 -24.82
N GLY A 441 0.66 8.93 -25.19
CA GLY A 441 0.63 9.37 -26.58
C GLY A 441 1.45 10.63 -26.82
N LYS A 442 1.71 10.91 -28.11
CA LYS A 442 2.34 12.15 -28.56
C LYS A 442 1.30 13.06 -29.19
N GLY A 443 1.45 14.36 -29.05
CA GLY A 443 0.58 15.31 -29.73
C GLY A 443 0.82 15.29 -31.24
N ALA A 444 -0.26 15.24 -32.00
CA ALA A 444 -0.26 15.47 -33.43
C ALA A 444 -1.25 16.58 -33.77
N TYR A 445 -0.84 17.40 -34.74
CA TYR A 445 -1.66 18.49 -35.22
C TYR A 445 -2.66 17.96 -36.25
N VAL A 446 -3.94 17.92 -35.89
CA VAL A 446 -5.01 17.37 -36.73
C VAL A 446 -6.14 18.39 -36.82
N SER A 447 -6.47 18.84 -38.03
CA SER A 447 -7.64 19.70 -38.30
C SER A 447 -7.73 20.96 -37.43
N GLY A 448 -6.60 21.59 -37.08
CA GLY A 448 -6.61 22.76 -36.20
C GLY A 448 -6.89 22.41 -34.74
N ALA A 449 -6.53 21.20 -34.30
CA ALA A 449 -6.50 20.77 -32.90
C ALA A 449 -5.15 20.07 -32.59
N CYS A 450 -4.64 20.20 -31.36
CA CYS A 450 -3.60 19.29 -30.88
C CYS A 450 -4.26 18.06 -30.25
N GLN A 451 -4.11 16.92 -30.91
CA GLN A 451 -4.76 15.67 -30.52
C GLN A 451 -3.71 14.63 -30.12
N PRO A 452 -4.00 13.76 -29.13
CA PRO A 452 -3.13 12.64 -28.83
C PRO A 452 -3.11 11.64 -29.99
N VAL A 453 -1.93 11.11 -30.28
CA VAL A 453 -1.72 9.88 -31.03
C VAL A 453 -1.16 8.87 -30.06
N PHE A 454 -2.01 7.94 -29.66
CA PHE A 454 -1.68 6.88 -28.72
C PHE A 454 -1.04 5.70 -29.45
N LYS A 455 -0.09 5.02 -28.79
CA LYS A 455 0.74 3.95 -29.38
C LYS A 455 -0.07 2.82 -30.05
N ASP A 456 -1.24 2.51 -29.49
CA ASP A 456 -2.06 1.36 -29.87
C ASP A 456 -3.42 1.72 -30.50
N SER A 457 -3.63 2.99 -30.88
CA SER A 457 -4.90 3.44 -31.49
C SER A 457 -4.66 4.34 -32.70
N THR A 458 -5.52 4.24 -33.71
CA THR A 458 -5.34 5.01 -34.95
C THR A 458 -5.59 6.51 -34.76
N TYR A 459 -6.37 6.95 -33.75
CA TYR A 459 -6.68 8.38 -33.53
C TYR A 459 -7.13 8.69 -32.09
N GLY A 460 -6.20 8.80 -31.14
CA GLY A 460 -6.41 9.56 -29.90
C GLY A 460 -7.55 9.13 -28.98
N ALA A 461 -8.00 7.87 -29.08
CA ALA A 461 -9.13 7.35 -28.33
C ALA A 461 -8.77 6.08 -27.57
N VAL A 462 -9.19 5.99 -26.32
CA VAL A 462 -9.28 4.73 -25.58
C VAL A 462 -10.70 4.20 -25.75
N THR A 463 -10.85 3.00 -26.32
CA THR A 463 -12.17 2.42 -26.56
C THR A 463 -12.52 1.36 -25.51
N PHE A 464 -13.80 1.25 -25.16
CA PHE A 464 -14.31 0.21 -24.29
C PHE A 464 -15.72 -0.21 -24.70
N GLN A 465 -16.11 -1.45 -24.38
CA GLN A 465 -17.47 -1.93 -24.62
C GLN A 465 -18.28 -1.84 -23.34
N ALA A 466 -19.44 -1.19 -23.40
CA ALA A 466 -20.42 -1.26 -22.31
C ALA A 466 -21.12 -2.64 -22.33
N PRO A 467 -21.31 -3.31 -21.18
CA PRO A 467 -21.97 -4.60 -21.11
C PRO A 467 -23.42 -4.55 -21.62
N LEU A 468 -23.88 -5.68 -22.16
CA LEU A 468 -25.27 -5.90 -22.53
C LEU A 468 -26.14 -6.18 -21.28
N GLY A 469 -27.33 -5.55 -21.20
CA GLY A 469 -28.40 -5.97 -20.30
C GLY A 469 -28.53 -5.15 -19.00
N ALA A 470 -29.75 -5.15 -18.44
CA ALA A 470 -30.19 -4.27 -17.37
C ALA A 470 -29.51 -4.53 -16.02
N ALA A 471 -28.60 -3.64 -15.66
CA ALA A 471 -28.04 -3.37 -14.33
C ALA A 471 -27.84 -1.84 -14.23
N PRO A 472 -27.67 -1.22 -13.04
CA PRO A 472 -27.50 0.24 -12.94
C PRO A 472 -26.33 0.71 -13.80
N ALA A 473 -26.38 1.98 -14.21
CA ALA A 473 -25.36 2.58 -15.05
C ALA A 473 -23.94 2.26 -14.56
N ASP A 474 -23.07 1.84 -15.48
CA ASP A 474 -21.67 1.58 -15.16
C ASP A 474 -20.97 2.94 -14.98
N THR A 475 -20.26 3.09 -13.86
CA THR A 475 -19.40 4.25 -13.63
C THR A 475 -18.00 3.92 -14.12
N TYR A 476 -17.49 4.76 -14.99
CA TYR A 476 -16.09 4.77 -15.39
C TYR A 476 -15.43 6.03 -14.85
N ARG A 477 -14.11 6.02 -14.73
CA ARG A 477 -13.31 7.18 -14.42
C ARG A 477 -12.23 7.35 -15.47
N ALA A 478 -12.25 8.46 -16.17
CA ALA A 478 -11.18 8.86 -17.07
C ALA A 478 -10.17 9.71 -16.30
N VAL A 479 -8.91 9.31 -16.30
CA VAL A 479 -7.79 10.07 -15.73
C VAL A 479 -6.86 10.47 -16.87
N ALA A 480 -6.63 11.77 -17.02
CA ALA A 480 -5.89 12.30 -18.16
C ALA A 480 -4.98 13.46 -17.78
N TRP A 481 -3.91 13.64 -18.54
CA TRP A 481 -3.11 14.86 -18.52
C TRP A 481 -2.50 15.14 -19.89
N ALA A 482 -2.18 16.40 -20.12
CA ALA A 482 -1.43 16.87 -21.28
C ALA A 482 -0.32 17.80 -20.81
N ARG A 483 0.89 17.61 -21.35
CA ARG A 483 2.07 18.38 -20.97
C ARG A 483 2.89 18.74 -22.19
N ARG A 484 3.24 20.02 -22.31
CA ARG A 484 4.21 20.51 -23.30
C ARG A 484 5.58 20.57 -22.65
N TYR A 485 6.50 19.73 -23.10
CA TYR A 485 7.87 19.70 -22.59
C TYR A 485 8.73 20.79 -23.25
N THR A 486 9.43 21.57 -22.43
CA THR A 486 10.44 22.54 -22.90
C THR A 486 11.86 21.96 -22.79
N THR A 487 12.07 21.05 -21.84
CA THR A 487 13.28 20.23 -21.72
C THR A 487 12.87 18.80 -21.35
N THR A 488 13.84 17.91 -21.15
CA THR A 488 13.58 16.55 -20.67
C THR A 488 12.82 16.53 -19.34
N THR A 489 13.01 17.52 -18.46
CA THR A 489 12.43 17.54 -17.11
C THR A 489 11.42 18.65 -16.88
N ASN A 490 11.45 19.71 -17.70
CA ASN A 490 10.57 20.87 -17.54
C ASN A 490 9.40 20.79 -18.51
N TYR A 491 8.20 21.02 -18.00
CA TYR A 491 6.99 21.07 -18.81
C TYR A 491 6.01 22.15 -18.33
N THR A 492 5.11 22.51 -19.24
CA THR A 492 3.89 23.26 -18.93
C THR A 492 2.71 22.30 -19.02
N ALA A 493 1.92 22.19 -17.96
CA ALA A 493 0.65 21.45 -18.01
C ALA A 493 -0.34 22.19 -18.92
N LEU A 494 -1.08 21.43 -19.72
CA LEU A 494 -2.05 21.96 -20.66
C LEU A 494 -3.48 21.60 -20.23
N PRO A 495 -4.49 22.42 -20.57
CA PRO A 495 -5.89 22.07 -20.41
C PRO A 495 -6.23 20.75 -21.11
N VAL A 496 -7.02 19.90 -20.44
CA VAL A 496 -7.52 18.66 -21.02
C VAL A 496 -9.05 18.69 -21.04
N SER A 497 -9.62 18.46 -22.21
CA SER A 497 -11.04 18.12 -22.36
C SER A 497 -11.16 16.62 -22.62
N VAL A 498 -12.01 15.95 -21.87
CA VAL A 498 -12.33 14.53 -22.10
C VAL A 498 -13.71 14.45 -22.74
N ASN A 499 -13.77 13.79 -23.89
CA ASN A 499 -15.03 13.53 -24.58
C ASN A 499 -15.31 12.04 -24.54
N VAL A 500 -16.56 11.68 -24.27
CA VAL A 500 -17.03 10.30 -24.32
C VAL A 500 -18.20 10.21 -25.29
N GLY A 501 -18.04 9.39 -26.32
CA GLY A 501 -19.09 9.16 -27.32
C GLY A 501 -19.18 7.70 -27.75
N PRO A 502 -20.34 7.24 -28.24
CA PRO A 502 -20.52 5.92 -28.84
C PRO A 502 -19.87 5.78 -30.23
#